data_AF-A0A2P5DX94-F1
#
_entry.id   AF-A0A2P5DX94-F1
#
_cell.length_a   1.000
_cell.length_b   1.000
_cell.length_c   1.000
_cell.angle_alpha   90.00
_cell.angle_beta   90.00
_cell.angle_gamma   90.00
#
_symmetry.space_group_name_H-M   'P 1'
#
loop_
_entity.id
_entity.type
_entity.pdbx_description
1 polymer ?
#
loop_
_entity_poly.entity_id
_entity_poly.type
_entity_poly.pdbx_seq_one_letter_code
_entity_poly.pdbx_strand_id
1 'polypeptide(L)'
;MDGDCRPYVIVLENKTYICLEFQVDQFIYSHAVATCLVRGFSLYNYVSSYYKNEKLIATYAGVVHPLRHLFDRIIFDEIKDRVVKPPIVRARLASRPKKKRNSSNGEEARRQKCSYCGQSSHNRLTCKWP
;
A
#
# COMPACT_ATOMS: atom_id res chain seq x y z
N MET A 1 15.95 18.63 0.04
CA MET A 1 15.02 17.58 -0.42
C MET A 1 14.43 18.13 -1.69
N ASP A 2 15.22 18.09 -2.76
CA ASP A 2 14.82 18.56 -4.07
C ASP A 2 13.84 17.52 -4.60
N GLY A 3 12.57 17.73 -4.30
CA GLY A 3 11.48 16.97 -4.86
C GLY A 3 11.52 17.22 -6.35
N ASP A 4 12.00 16.23 -7.09
CA ASP A 4 11.98 16.18 -8.55
C ASP A 4 10.51 16.33 -8.98
N CYS A 5 10.10 17.58 -9.19
CA CYS A 5 8.73 18.00 -9.46
C CYS A 5 8.47 17.74 -10.95
N ARG A 6 8.59 16.47 -11.34
CA ARG A 6 8.30 16.07 -12.72
C ARG A 6 6.82 16.35 -12.96
N PRO A 7 6.47 17.19 -13.95
CA PRO A 7 5.08 17.44 -14.27
C PRO A 7 4.46 16.14 -14.80
N TYR A 8 3.60 15.52 -13.99
CA TYR A 8 2.77 14.41 -14.44
C TYR A 8 1.59 14.98 -15.21
N VAL A 9 1.62 14.86 -16.53
CA VAL A 9 0.45 15.18 -17.36
C VAL A 9 -0.53 14.00 -17.26
N ILE A 10 -1.81 14.28 -17.05
CA ILE A 10 -2.88 13.28 -16.97
C ILE A 10 -3.87 13.61 -18.09
N VAL A 11 -3.96 12.75 -19.11
CA VAL A 11 -4.94 12.92 -20.18
C VAL A 11 -6.19 12.10 -19.83
N LEU A 12 -7.16 12.76 -19.23
CA LEU A 12 -8.40 12.12 -18.77
C LEU A 12 -9.27 11.61 -19.93
N GLU A 13 -9.30 12.32 -21.06
CA GLU A 13 -10.15 11.98 -22.22
C GLU A 13 -9.83 10.60 -22.81
N ASN A 14 -8.55 10.25 -22.87
CA ASN A 14 -8.08 9.01 -23.49
C ASN A 14 -7.75 7.91 -22.47
N LYS A 15 -8.06 8.14 -21.17
CA LYS A 15 -7.68 7.26 -20.05
C LYS A 15 -6.18 6.92 -20.04
N THR A 16 -5.35 7.81 -20.58
CA THR A 16 -3.91 7.65 -20.67
C THR A 16 -3.25 8.32 -19.48
N TYR A 17 -2.78 7.50 -18.56
CA TYR A 17 -2.00 7.93 -17.39
C TYR A 17 -0.52 7.83 -17.74
N ILE A 18 0.16 8.98 -17.86
CA ILE A 18 1.57 9.03 -18.26
C ILE A 18 2.51 8.82 -17.07
N CYS A 19 2.00 8.29 -15.95
CA CYS A 19 2.88 7.71 -14.94
C CYS A 19 3.41 6.37 -15.48
N LEU A 20 4.62 6.43 -16.04
CA LEU A 20 5.36 5.38 -16.75
C LEU A 20 5.44 4.00 -16.04
N GLU A 21 5.07 3.91 -14.76
CA GLU A 21 5.22 2.71 -13.95
C GLU A 21 4.00 1.78 -13.96
N PHE A 22 2.86 2.19 -14.55
CA PHE A 22 1.56 1.52 -14.29
C PHE A 22 0.71 1.15 -15.52
N GLN A 23 1.30 1.10 -16.72
CA GLN A 23 0.60 0.55 -17.90
C GLN A 23 0.25 -0.95 -17.73
N VAL A 24 0.85 -1.63 -16.74
CA VAL A 24 0.64 -3.06 -16.44
C VAL A 24 -0.66 -3.29 -15.66
N ASP A 25 -0.92 -2.54 -14.59
CA ASP A 25 -2.03 -2.84 -13.68
C ASP A 25 -3.33 -2.11 -14.03
N GLN A 26 -3.34 -1.08 -14.90
CA GLN A 26 -4.56 -0.37 -15.32
C GLN A 26 -5.41 0.24 -14.18
N PHE A 27 -4.82 0.52 -13.01
CA PHE A 27 -5.49 1.13 -11.86
C PHE A 27 -5.36 2.67 -11.87
N ILE A 28 -6.35 3.40 -11.32
CA ILE A 28 -6.29 4.88 -11.25
C ILE A 28 -5.26 5.31 -10.19
N TYR A 29 -4.28 6.14 -10.58
CA TYR A 29 -3.25 6.67 -9.69
C TYR A 29 -3.80 7.71 -8.69
N SER A 30 -3.15 7.90 -7.54
CA SER A 30 -3.55 8.88 -6.50
C SER A 30 -3.67 10.31 -7.04
N HIS A 31 -2.81 10.73 -7.97
CA HIS A 31 -2.90 12.00 -8.69
C HIS A 31 -4.17 12.11 -9.55
N ALA A 32 -4.52 11.07 -10.31
CA ALA A 32 -5.77 11.07 -11.08
C ALA A 32 -6.99 11.06 -10.16
N VAL A 33 -6.90 10.38 -9.01
CA VAL A 33 -7.91 10.47 -7.95
C VAL A 33 -8.03 11.90 -7.43
N ALA A 34 -6.92 12.52 -7.07
CA ALA A 34 -6.88 13.90 -6.60
C ALA A 34 -7.42 14.89 -7.64
N THR A 35 -7.06 14.73 -8.93
CA THR A 35 -7.60 15.55 -10.02
C THR A 35 -9.10 15.37 -10.17
N CYS A 36 -9.61 14.12 -10.13
CA CYS A 36 -11.04 13.86 -10.20
C CYS A 36 -11.79 14.50 -9.02
N LEU A 37 -11.25 14.39 -7.80
CA LEU A 37 -11.83 15.00 -6.60
C LEU A 37 -11.83 16.54 -6.69
N VAL A 38 -10.74 17.16 -7.13
CA VAL A 38 -10.64 18.62 -7.30
C VAL A 38 -11.57 19.13 -8.40
N ARG A 39 -11.77 18.36 -9.47
CA ARG A 39 -12.61 18.75 -10.62
C ARG A 39 -14.06 18.28 -10.52
N GLY A 40 -14.42 17.55 -9.45
CA GLY A 40 -15.77 17.01 -9.27
C GLY A 40 -16.13 15.90 -10.26
N PHE A 41 -15.16 15.22 -10.85
CA PHE A 41 -15.41 14.12 -11.78
C PHE A 41 -15.60 12.79 -11.04
N SER A 42 -16.50 11.96 -11.57
CA SER A 42 -16.67 10.59 -11.09
C SER A 42 -15.44 9.74 -11.48
N LEU A 43 -14.77 9.21 -10.46
CA LEU A 43 -13.66 8.26 -10.59
C LEU A 43 -14.02 7.05 -11.46
N TYR A 44 -15.26 6.55 -11.31
CA TYR A 44 -15.75 5.36 -11.99
C TYR A 44 -15.73 5.47 -13.52
N ASN A 45 -15.78 6.69 -14.07
CA ASN A 45 -15.70 6.91 -15.51
C ASN A 45 -14.30 6.60 -16.07
N TYR A 46 -13.27 6.69 -15.22
CA TYR A 46 -11.88 6.57 -15.61
C TYR A 46 -11.24 5.24 -15.20
N VAL A 47 -11.89 4.43 -14.34
CA VAL A 47 -11.36 3.11 -13.96
C VAL A 47 -11.43 2.18 -15.18
N SER A 48 -10.41 1.32 -15.35
CA SER A 48 -10.47 0.26 -16.36
C SER A 48 -11.68 -0.65 -16.15
N SER A 49 -12.26 -1.12 -17.25
CA SER A 49 -13.34 -2.11 -17.19
C SER A 49 -12.94 -3.40 -16.47
N TYR A 50 -11.63 -3.71 -16.41
CA TYR A 50 -11.07 -4.85 -15.68
C TYR A 50 -11.52 -4.90 -14.21
N TYR A 51 -11.65 -3.74 -13.57
CA TYR A 51 -12.02 -3.63 -12.16
C TYR A 51 -13.52 -3.45 -11.91
N LYS A 52 -14.37 -3.61 -12.94
CA LYS A 52 -15.82 -3.57 -12.77
C LYS A 52 -16.35 -4.88 -12.19
N ASN A 53 -17.46 -4.78 -11.47
CA ASN A 53 -18.17 -5.95 -10.91
C ASN A 53 -18.49 -7.00 -11.98
N GLU A 54 -18.80 -6.58 -13.21
CA GLU A 54 -19.04 -7.48 -14.34
C GLU A 54 -17.85 -8.43 -14.58
N LYS A 55 -16.63 -7.91 -14.56
CA LYS A 55 -15.40 -8.71 -14.74
C LYS A 55 -15.09 -9.56 -13.52
N LEU A 56 -15.34 -9.03 -12.32
CA LEU A 56 -15.22 -9.81 -11.08
C LEU A 56 -16.15 -11.03 -11.12
N ILE A 57 -17.44 -10.81 -11.37
CA ILE A 57 -18.44 -11.87 -11.45
C ILE A 57 -18.08 -12.86 -12.55
N ALA A 58 -17.71 -12.41 -13.75
CA ALA A 58 -17.33 -13.29 -14.85
C ALA A 58 -16.10 -14.16 -14.52
N THR A 59 -15.12 -13.62 -13.79
CA THR A 59 -13.92 -14.35 -13.38
C THR A 59 -14.25 -15.50 -12.41
N TYR A 60 -15.22 -15.27 -11.53
CA TYR A 60 -15.67 -16.25 -10.53
C TYR A 60 -16.98 -16.97 -10.90
N ALA A 61 -17.47 -16.81 -12.14
CA ALA A 61 -18.71 -17.45 -12.59
C ALA A 61 -18.55 -18.97 -12.74
N GLY A 62 -17.30 -19.45 -12.86
CA GLY A 62 -17.00 -20.88 -12.88
C GLY A 62 -17.27 -21.55 -11.53
N VAL A 63 -17.52 -22.86 -11.57
CA VAL A 63 -17.66 -23.67 -10.36
C VAL A 63 -16.30 -23.75 -9.66
N VAL A 64 -16.19 -23.11 -8.49
CA VAL A 64 -15.05 -23.35 -7.59
C VAL A 64 -15.28 -24.69 -6.92
N HIS A 65 -14.63 -25.73 -7.43
CA HIS A 65 -14.67 -27.02 -6.77
C HIS A 65 -14.00 -26.88 -5.40
N PRO A 66 -14.70 -27.20 -4.30
CA PRO A 66 -14.05 -27.25 -3.00
C PRO A 66 -12.90 -28.25 -3.12
N LEU A 67 -11.72 -27.86 -2.63
CA LEU A 67 -10.63 -28.80 -2.48
C LEU A 67 -11.17 -29.97 -1.64
N ARG A 68 -11.14 -31.18 -2.21
CA ARG A 68 -11.53 -32.39 -1.46
C ARG A 68 -10.81 -32.36 -0.11
N HIS A 69 -11.56 -32.68 0.94
CA HIS A 69 -11.09 -32.69 2.32
C HIS A 69 -9.69 -33.33 2.38
N LEU A 70 -8.77 -32.84 3.22
CA LEU A 70 -7.38 -33.34 3.24
C LEU A 70 -7.28 -34.89 3.37
N PHE A 71 -8.31 -35.53 3.94
CA PHE A 71 -8.45 -36.98 4.05
C PHE A 71 -8.72 -37.72 2.73
N ASP A 72 -9.23 -37.05 1.70
CA ASP A 72 -9.52 -37.60 0.37
C ASP A 72 -8.33 -37.48 -0.60
N ARG A 73 -7.24 -36.83 -0.16
CA ARG A 73 -6.05 -36.67 -1.00
C ARG A 73 -5.24 -37.95 -0.94
N ILE A 74 -5.03 -38.56 -2.11
CA ILE A 74 -4.04 -39.62 -2.28
C ILE A 74 -2.67 -38.96 -2.02
N ILE A 75 -2.15 -39.12 -0.81
CA ILE A 75 -0.76 -38.80 -0.51
C ILE A 75 0.04 -40.00 -1.00
N PHE A 76 0.78 -39.83 -2.11
CA PHE A 76 1.72 -40.83 -2.59
C PHE A 76 2.70 -41.20 -1.48
N ASP A 77 3.06 -42.48 -1.35
CA ASP A 77 3.95 -42.94 -0.28
C ASP A 77 5.31 -42.22 -0.29
N GLU A 78 5.78 -41.80 -1.47
CA GLU A 78 6.97 -40.97 -1.68
C GLU A 78 6.91 -39.59 -0.98
N ILE A 79 5.70 -39.08 -0.71
CA ILE A 79 5.47 -37.77 -0.08
C ILE A 79 5.16 -37.92 1.41
N LYS A 80 4.59 -39.05 1.86
CA LYS A 80 4.25 -39.29 3.27
C LYS A 80 5.45 -39.14 4.19
N ASP A 81 6.60 -39.66 3.75
CA ASP A 81 7.84 -39.65 4.54
C ASP A 81 8.76 -38.47 4.20
N ARG A 82 8.32 -37.56 3.34
CA ARG A 82 9.12 -36.41 2.92
C ARG A 82 9.21 -35.36 4.03
N VAL A 83 10.32 -35.40 4.77
CA VAL A 83 10.63 -34.38 5.78
C VAL A 83 11.02 -33.05 5.11
N VAL A 84 10.09 -32.09 5.12
CA VAL A 84 10.37 -30.71 4.68
C VAL A 84 11.05 -29.97 5.84
N LYS A 85 12.37 -29.76 5.72
CA LYS A 85 13.12 -28.94 6.67
C LYS A 85 12.73 -27.46 6.49
N PRO A 86 12.63 -26.68 7.58
CA PRO A 86 12.44 -25.25 7.46
C PRO A 86 13.60 -24.64 6.65
N PRO A 87 13.37 -23.53 5.93
CA PRO A 87 14.45 -22.80 5.28
C PRO A 87 15.55 -22.50 6.30
N ILE A 88 16.81 -22.66 5.89
CA ILE A 88 17.94 -22.26 6.72
C ILE A 88 17.97 -20.74 6.73
N VAL A 89 17.23 -20.14 7.65
CA VAL A 89 17.29 -18.70 7.89
C VAL A 89 18.47 -18.45 8.80
N ARG A 90 19.43 -17.64 8.36
CA ARG A 90 20.41 -17.07 9.31
C ARG A 90 19.59 -16.32 10.35
N ALA A 91 19.66 -16.76 11.61
CA ALA A 91 19.00 -16.06 12.70
C ALA A 91 19.39 -14.59 12.59
N ARG A 92 18.41 -13.69 12.39
CA ARG A 92 18.67 -12.27 12.52
C ARG A 92 19.29 -12.10 13.90
N LEU A 93 20.50 -11.53 13.96
CA LEU A 93 21.07 -11.08 15.22
C LEU A 93 19.96 -10.36 15.97
N ALA A 94 19.78 -10.68 17.25
CA ALA A 94 18.80 -10.05 18.11
C ALA A 94 19.11 -8.54 18.20
N SER A 95 18.70 -7.82 17.17
CA SER A 95 18.79 -6.37 17.13
C SER A 95 17.72 -5.90 18.08
N ARG A 96 18.16 -5.25 19.15
CA ARG A 96 17.28 -4.57 20.10
C ARG A 96 16.21 -3.81 19.30
N PRO A 97 14.90 -4.02 19.59
CA PRO A 97 13.85 -3.25 18.94
C PRO A 97 14.17 -1.77 19.02
N LYS A 98 14.11 -1.06 17.89
CA LYS A 98 14.36 0.38 17.87
C LYS A 98 13.37 1.04 18.85
N LYS A 99 13.89 1.80 19.82
CA LYS A 99 13.05 2.59 20.74
C LYS A 99 12.26 3.67 20.00
N LYS A 100 12.77 4.15 18.86
CA LYS A 100 12.11 5.14 18.00
C LYS A 100 11.42 4.43 16.84
N ARG A 101 10.16 4.78 16.63
CA ARG A 101 9.36 4.36 15.47
C ARG A 101 10.02 4.85 14.17
N ASN A 102 10.10 4.00 13.15
CA ASN A 102 10.44 4.46 11.80
C ASN A 102 9.21 5.16 11.21
N SER A 103 9.37 6.39 10.74
CA SER A 103 8.29 7.10 10.04
C SER A 103 8.02 6.48 8.68
N SER A 104 6.77 6.49 8.23
CA SER A 104 6.38 6.07 6.87
C SER A 104 6.61 7.20 5.86
N ASN A 105 6.69 6.86 4.57
CA ASN A 105 6.78 7.87 3.50
C ASN A 105 5.52 8.76 3.52
N GLY A 106 5.72 10.07 3.67
CA GLY A 106 4.64 11.07 3.76
C GLY A 106 4.30 11.51 5.19
N GLU A 107 4.88 10.90 6.23
CA GLU A 107 4.73 11.40 7.59
C GLU A 107 5.65 12.61 7.85
N GLU A 108 5.05 13.77 8.12
CA GLU A 108 5.80 14.93 8.57
C GLU A 108 6.20 14.78 10.05
N ALA A 109 7.46 15.09 10.36
CA ALA A 109 7.94 15.11 11.73
C ALA A 109 7.17 16.17 12.54
N ARG A 110 6.30 15.73 13.45
CA ARG A 110 5.55 16.64 14.34
C ARG A 110 6.53 17.42 15.21
N ARG A 111 6.72 18.70 14.90
CA ARG A 111 7.46 19.64 15.74
C ARG A 111 6.71 19.81 17.06
N GLN A 112 7.31 19.35 18.15
CA GLN A 112 6.76 19.54 19.48
C GLN A 112 6.81 21.05 19.81
N LYS A 113 5.65 21.62 20.14
CA LYS A 113 5.51 22.99 20.60
C LYS A 113 5.28 22.99 22.10
N CYS A 114 5.72 24.03 22.78
CA CYS A 114 5.40 24.26 24.17
C CYS A 114 3.87 24.36 24.33
N SER A 115 3.29 23.56 25.22
CA SER A 115 1.84 23.54 25.45
C SER A 115 1.33 24.79 26.18
N TYR A 116 2.23 25.63 26.73
CA TYR A 116 1.88 26.88 27.39
C TYR A 116 1.93 28.07 26.42
N CYS A 117 3.09 28.35 25.81
CA CYS A 117 3.28 29.52 24.96
C CYS A 117 3.20 29.25 23.44
N GLY A 118 3.01 27.98 23.03
CA GLY A 118 2.93 27.59 21.62
C GLY A 118 4.23 27.67 20.83
N GLN A 119 5.33 28.14 21.42
CA GLN A 119 6.63 28.27 20.76
C GLN A 119 7.37 26.94 20.67
N SER A 120 8.19 26.78 19.64
CA SER A 120 9.10 25.63 19.49
C SER A 120 10.36 25.85 20.33
N SER A 121 11.24 24.84 20.46
CA SER A 121 12.53 24.87 21.18
C SER A 121 12.51 24.53 22.68
N HIS A 122 11.37 24.57 23.36
CA HIS A 122 11.31 24.24 24.79
C HIS A 122 9.99 23.53 25.14
N ASN A 123 9.94 22.90 26.31
CA ASN A 123 8.73 22.26 26.81
C ASN A 123 8.09 23.12 27.92
N ARG A 124 6.90 22.74 28.40
CA ARG A 124 6.20 23.49 29.46
C ARG A 124 7.04 23.68 30.72
N LEU A 125 7.87 22.69 31.09
CA LEU A 125 8.71 22.74 32.29
C LEU A 125 9.83 23.79 32.19
N THR A 126 10.32 24.04 30.98
CA THR A 126 11.38 25.04 30.72
C THR A 126 10.84 26.31 30.07
N CYS A 127 9.52 26.52 30.14
CA CYS A 127 8.87 27.70 29.60
C CYS A 127 9.13 28.92 30.48
N LYS A 128 9.63 30.00 29.87
CA LYS A 128 9.89 31.29 30.53
C LYS A 128 8.77 32.31 30.30
N TRP A 129 7.66 31.89 29.69
CA TRP A 129 6.51 32.77 29.48
C TRP A 129 5.81 32.95 30.84
N PRO A 130 5.43 34.18 31.21
CA PRO A 130 4.85 34.48 32.52
C PRO A 130 3.53 33.74 32.76
#